data_AF-A0A9E2QJY9-F1
#
_entry.id   AF-A0A9E2QJY9-F1
#
_cell.length_a   1.000
_cell.length_b   1.000
_cell.length_c   1.000
_cell.angle_alpha   90.00
_cell.angle_beta   90.00
_cell.angle_gamma   90.00
#
_symmetry.space_group_name_H-M   'P 1'
#
loop_
_entity.id
_entity.type
_entity.pdbx_description
1 polymer ?
#
loop_
_entity_poly.entity_id
_entity_poly.type
_entity_poly.pdbx_seq_one_letter_code
_entity_poly.pdbx_strand_id
1 'polypeptide(L)'
;MRYLTYSLIVIGLFAMTSCTQKKKEYADIQKMFDTLGLKIQQGYIDTAYLNKTIAEVKHYADEHPKDSLAAKLLFQSAQQLESHKMADQAVQILEKIQKDFSESAYAAKALLTEGFIYNNILHNIDQAKVKYNEYLEKYKNLDTNLSRDVELELQHLGKSAEELVKEFEARIEETKEKKNQ
;
A
#
# COMPACT_ATOMS: atom_id res chain seq x y z
N MET A 1 -14.67 -50.03 -9.47
CA MET A 1 -14.29 -49.28 -10.69
C MET A 1 -15.32 -48.22 -11.10
N ARG A 2 -16.63 -48.52 -11.22
CA ARG A 2 -17.66 -47.49 -11.57
C ARG A 2 -17.86 -46.37 -10.52
N TYR A 3 -17.66 -46.62 -9.23
CA TYR A 3 -17.78 -45.57 -8.20
C TYR A 3 -16.57 -44.62 -8.14
N LEU A 4 -15.38 -45.09 -8.56
CA LEU A 4 -14.16 -44.27 -8.64
C LEU A 4 -14.29 -43.19 -9.73
N THR A 5 -14.96 -43.52 -10.85
CA THR A 5 -15.19 -42.59 -11.96
C THR A 5 -16.25 -41.52 -11.62
N TYR A 6 -17.29 -41.85 -10.85
CA TYR A 6 -18.24 -40.84 -10.36
C TYR A 6 -17.61 -39.92 -9.30
N SER A 7 -16.72 -40.45 -8.46
CA SER A 7 -16.01 -39.65 -7.46
C SER A 7 -15.09 -38.58 -8.10
N LEU A 8 -14.52 -38.84 -9.27
CA LEU A 8 -13.70 -37.87 -10.01
C LEU A 8 -14.53 -36.77 -10.70
N ILE A 9 -15.76 -37.08 -11.13
CA ILE A 9 -16.64 -36.13 -11.83
C ILE A 9 -17.26 -35.12 -10.86
N VAL A 10 -17.58 -35.52 -9.61
CA VAL A 10 -18.14 -34.62 -8.59
C VAL A 10 -17.10 -33.63 -8.05
N ILE A 11 -15.83 -34.02 -7.95
CA ILE A 11 -14.73 -33.14 -7.50
C ILE A 11 -14.41 -32.05 -8.55
N GLY A 12 -14.55 -32.36 -9.85
CA GLY A 12 -14.31 -31.40 -10.94
C GLY A 12 -15.33 -30.25 -11.01
N LEU A 13 -16.57 -30.45 -10.54
CA LEU A 13 -17.63 -29.43 -10.56
C LEU A 13 -17.47 -28.36 -9.46
N PHE A 14 -16.83 -28.69 -8.33
CA PHE A 14 -16.59 -27.74 -7.23
C PHE A 14 -15.46 -26.74 -7.51
N ALA A 15 -14.47 -27.10 -8.32
CA ALA A 15 -13.35 -26.20 -8.63
C ALA A 15 -13.75 -25.04 -9.58
N MET A 16 -14.75 -25.23 -10.44
CA MET A 16 -15.17 -24.21 -11.43
C MET A 16 -16.08 -23.12 -10.85
N THR A 17 -16.80 -23.39 -9.76
CA THR A 17 -17.68 -22.40 -9.11
C THR A 17 -16.88 -21.39 -8.28
N SER A 18 -15.83 -21.85 -7.58
CA SER A 18 -14.96 -21.00 -6.76
C SER A 18 -14.22 -19.93 -7.59
N CYS A 19 -13.63 -20.30 -8.74
CA CYS A 19 -12.96 -19.34 -9.61
C CYS A 19 -13.92 -18.27 -10.17
N THR A 20 -15.15 -18.67 -10.51
CA THR A 20 -16.19 -17.74 -11.00
C THR A 20 -16.61 -16.77 -9.90
N GLN A 21 -16.79 -17.25 -8.68
CA GLN A 21 -17.18 -16.44 -7.53
C GLN A 21 -16.09 -15.43 -7.16
N LYS A 22 -14.82 -15.86 -7.06
CA LYS A 22 -13.69 -14.97 -6.77
C LYS A 22 -13.56 -13.83 -7.79
N LYS A 23 -13.73 -14.14 -9.08
CA LYS A 23 -13.67 -13.13 -10.16
C LYS A 23 -14.79 -12.10 -10.01
N LYS A 24 -15.99 -12.54 -9.66
CA LYS A 24 -17.13 -11.66 -9.40
C LYS A 24 -16.88 -10.77 -8.19
N GLU A 25 -16.43 -11.35 -7.08
CA GLU A 25 -16.12 -10.62 -5.84
C GLU A 25 -15.08 -9.52 -6.07
N TYR A 26 -13.97 -9.85 -6.75
CA TYR A 26 -12.95 -8.87 -7.14
C TYR A 26 -13.55 -7.74 -8.01
N ALA A 27 -14.38 -8.09 -8.99
CA ALA A 27 -15.01 -7.10 -9.88
C ALA A 27 -15.99 -6.19 -9.12
N ASP A 28 -16.72 -6.71 -8.15
CA ASP A 28 -17.65 -5.93 -7.33
C ASP A 28 -16.89 -4.97 -6.40
N ILE A 29 -15.78 -5.40 -5.80
CA ILE A 29 -14.88 -4.52 -5.02
C ILE A 29 -14.29 -3.41 -5.91
N GLN A 30 -13.87 -3.70 -7.14
CA GLN A 30 -13.37 -2.67 -8.06
C GLN A 30 -14.44 -1.61 -8.34
N LYS A 31 -15.71 -2.00 -8.56
CA LYS A 31 -16.81 -1.03 -8.71
C LYS A 31 -17.00 -0.16 -7.47
N MET A 32 -16.74 -0.69 -6.28
CA MET A 32 -16.79 0.10 -5.05
C MET A 32 -15.67 1.15 -5.02
N PHE A 33 -14.45 0.79 -5.45
CA PHE A 33 -13.37 1.77 -5.62
C PHE A 33 -13.71 2.82 -6.70
N ASP A 34 -14.28 2.42 -7.83
CA ASP A 34 -14.73 3.37 -8.86
C ASP A 34 -15.77 4.34 -8.30
N THR A 35 -16.71 3.84 -7.51
CA THR A 35 -17.74 4.65 -6.85
C THR A 35 -17.12 5.63 -5.84
N LEU A 36 -16.12 5.22 -5.07
CA LEU A 36 -15.35 6.11 -4.20
C LEU A 36 -14.68 7.22 -5.01
N GLY A 37 -14.00 6.86 -6.10
CA GLY A 37 -13.34 7.81 -6.99
C GLY A 37 -14.31 8.87 -7.55
N LEU A 38 -15.50 8.46 -7.99
CA LEU A 38 -16.53 9.38 -8.48
C LEU A 38 -17.03 10.33 -7.39
N LYS A 39 -17.26 9.84 -6.17
CA LYS A 39 -17.69 10.68 -5.04
C LYS A 39 -16.61 11.70 -4.65
N ILE A 40 -15.35 11.29 -4.64
CA ILE A 40 -14.21 12.18 -4.38
C ILE A 40 -14.10 13.27 -5.44
N GLN A 41 -14.29 12.93 -6.73
CA GLN A 41 -14.32 13.93 -7.82
C GLN A 41 -15.44 14.96 -7.65
N GLN A 42 -16.52 14.60 -6.96
CA GLN A 42 -17.63 15.49 -6.61
C GLN A 42 -17.38 16.28 -5.31
N GLY A 43 -16.20 16.16 -4.70
CA GLY A 43 -15.83 16.84 -3.46
C GLY A 43 -16.40 16.20 -2.19
N TYR A 44 -16.93 14.98 -2.27
CA TYR A 44 -17.58 14.30 -1.16
C TYR A 44 -16.76 13.08 -0.70
N ILE A 45 -16.40 13.07 0.59
CA ILE A 45 -15.77 11.91 1.24
C ILE A 45 -16.86 11.14 1.97
N ASP A 46 -17.21 9.97 1.43
CA ASP A 46 -18.15 9.05 2.06
C ASP A 46 -17.41 8.06 2.96
N THR A 47 -17.05 8.49 4.17
CA THR A 47 -16.29 7.65 5.11
C THR A 47 -17.03 6.34 5.44
N ALA A 48 -18.36 6.37 5.48
CA ALA A 48 -19.16 5.16 5.71
C ALA A 48 -19.01 4.16 4.55
N TYR A 49 -19.08 4.64 3.31
CA TYR A 49 -18.87 3.81 2.13
C TYR A 49 -17.41 3.35 2.01
N LEU A 50 -16.43 4.19 2.35
CA LEU A 50 -15.01 3.79 2.41
C LEU A 50 -14.79 2.65 3.40
N ASN A 51 -15.29 2.79 4.63
CA ASN A 51 -15.18 1.74 5.65
C ASN A 51 -15.86 0.44 5.20
N LYS A 52 -17.01 0.55 4.51
CA LYS A 52 -17.67 -0.62 3.91
C LYS A 52 -16.78 -1.26 2.84
N THR A 53 -16.21 -0.49 1.91
CA THR A 53 -15.29 -1.01 0.89
C THR A 53 -14.09 -1.72 1.53
N ILE A 54 -13.49 -1.13 2.56
CA ILE A 54 -12.36 -1.73 3.27
C ILE A 54 -12.76 -3.04 3.95
N ALA A 55 -13.96 -3.13 4.53
CA ALA A 55 -14.45 -4.37 5.12
C ALA A 55 -14.58 -5.49 4.08
N GLU A 56 -15.12 -5.20 2.90
CA GLU A 56 -15.20 -6.16 1.78
C GLU A 56 -13.81 -6.57 1.28
N VAL A 57 -12.86 -5.64 1.20
CA VAL A 57 -11.47 -5.94 0.84
C VAL A 57 -10.79 -6.84 1.87
N LYS A 58 -11.00 -6.59 3.17
CA LYS A 58 -10.47 -7.45 4.24
C LYS A 58 -11.06 -8.86 4.14
N HIS A 59 -12.36 -8.96 3.95
CA HIS A 59 -13.04 -10.25 3.72
C HIS A 59 -12.43 -11.00 2.53
N TYR A 60 -12.30 -10.33 1.38
CA TYR A 60 -11.65 -10.92 0.20
C TYR A 60 -10.23 -11.40 0.50
N ALA A 61 -9.44 -10.61 1.23
CA ALA A 61 -8.08 -11.00 1.57
C ALA A 61 -8.00 -12.19 2.52
N ASP A 62 -8.94 -12.29 3.47
CA ASP A 62 -9.01 -13.41 4.41
C ASP A 62 -9.44 -14.72 3.71
N GLU A 63 -10.35 -14.64 2.73
CA GLU A 63 -10.77 -15.79 1.92
C GLU A 63 -9.72 -16.20 0.86
N HIS A 64 -8.88 -15.27 0.41
CA HIS A 64 -7.88 -15.48 -0.65
C HIS A 64 -6.44 -15.13 -0.20
N PRO A 65 -5.90 -15.74 0.87
CA PRO A 65 -4.66 -15.30 1.55
C PRO A 65 -3.37 -15.48 0.75
N LYS A 66 -3.42 -16.12 -0.41
CA LYS A 66 -2.27 -16.30 -1.33
C LYS A 66 -2.46 -15.59 -2.66
N ASP A 67 -3.57 -14.87 -2.84
CA ASP A 67 -3.85 -14.18 -4.09
C ASP A 67 -3.15 -12.81 -4.09
N SER A 68 -2.30 -12.56 -5.08
CA SER A 68 -1.64 -11.27 -5.23
C SER A 68 -2.62 -10.12 -5.48
N LEU A 69 -3.83 -10.43 -5.95
CA LEU A 69 -4.92 -9.47 -6.07
C LEU A 69 -5.45 -9.01 -4.71
N ALA A 70 -5.44 -9.86 -3.68
CA ALA A 70 -5.82 -9.45 -2.33
C ALA A 70 -4.84 -8.41 -1.77
N ALA A 71 -3.54 -8.65 -1.91
CA ALA A 71 -2.50 -7.70 -1.53
C ALA A 71 -2.64 -6.36 -2.28
N LYS A 72 -2.98 -6.41 -3.58
CA LYS A 72 -3.27 -5.21 -4.38
C LYS A 72 -4.45 -4.42 -3.83
N LEU A 73 -5.57 -5.08 -3.55
CA LEU A 73 -6.79 -4.43 -3.05
C LEU A 73 -6.55 -3.81 -1.67
N LEU A 74 -5.86 -4.52 -0.77
CA LEU A 74 -5.44 -4.00 0.52
C LEU A 74 -4.56 -2.75 0.36
N PHE A 75 -3.58 -2.79 -0.54
CA PHE A 75 -2.72 -1.63 -0.79
C PHE A 75 -3.54 -0.43 -1.31
N GLN A 76 -4.48 -0.66 -2.24
CA GLN A 76 -5.39 0.39 -2.71
C GLN A 76 -6.23 0.98 -1.56
N SER A 77 -6.73 0.14 -0.64
CA SER A 77 -7.42 0.61 0.57
C SER A 77 -6.54 1.49 1.46
N ALA A 78 -5.28 1.09 1.69
CA ALA A 78 -4.35 1.91 2.47
C ALA A 78 -4.10 3.28 1.84
N GLN A 79 -3.97 3.36 0.52
CA GLN A 79 -3.82 4.64 -0.20
C GLN A 79 -5.04 5.56 -0.07
N GLN A 80 -6.25 4.99 -0.06
CA GLN A 80 -7.47 5.79 0.20
C GLN A 80 -7.52 6.29 1.65
N LEU A 81 -7.09 5.48 2.61
CA LEU A 81 -7.04 5.90 4.02
C LEU A 81 -5.98 6.99 4.22
N GLU A 82 -4.80 6.83 3.62
CA GLU A 82 -3.72 7.81 3.64
C GLU A 82 -4.17 9.17 3.09
N SER A 83 -4.79 9.19 1.89
CA SER A 83 -5.23 10.43 1.24
C SER A 83 -6.31 11.18 2.04
N HIS A 84 -7.03 10.47 2.90
CA HIS A 84 -8.04 11.02 3.80
C HIS A 84 -7.56 11.21 5.25
N LYS A 85 -6.23 11.16 5.48
CA LYS A 85 -5.58 11.35 6.79
C LYS A 85 -6.03 10.34 7.86
N MET A 86 -6.53 9.18 7.45
CA MET A 86 -6.90 8.07 8.33
C MET A 86 -5.68 7.17 8.59
N ALA A 87 -4.60 7.77 9.07
CA ALA A 87 -3.26 7.18 9.13
C ALA A 87 -3.20 5.85 9.91
N ASP A 88 -3.81 5.78 11.09
CA ASP A 88 -3.78 4.56 11.91
C ASP A 88 -4.43 3.36 11.21
N GLN A 89 -5.51 3.61 10.47
CA GLN A 89 -6.17 2.55 9.70
C GLN A 89 -5.34 2.15 8.48
N ALA A 90 -4.70 3.11 7.81
CA ALA A 90 -3.79 2.82 6.71
C ALA A 90 -2.66 1.92 7.17
N VAL A 91 -1.98 2.26 8.27
CA VAL A 91 -0.91 1.46 8.86
C VAL A 91 -1.37 0.03 9.16
N GLN A 92 -2.53 -0.16 9.80
CA GLN A 92 -3.06 -1.51 10.08
C GLN A 92 -3.24 -2.37 8.82
N ILE A 93 -3.67 -1.76 7.71
CA ILE A 93 -3.80 -2.48 6.43
C ILE A 93 -2.42 -2.83 5.87
N LEU A 94 -1.46 -1.90 5.93
CA LEU A 94 -0.10 -2.11 5.43
C LEU A 94 0.65 -3.17 6.23
N GLU A 95 0.46 -3.23 7.54
CA GLU A 95 0.97 -4.29 8.41
C GLU A 95 0.38 -5.65 8.03
N LYS A 96 -0.92 -5.71 7.71
CA LYS A 96 -1.57 -6.94 7.21
C LYS A 96 -0.93 -7.41 5.90
N ILE A 97 -0.61 -6.50 4.97
CA ILE A 97 0.06 -6.86 3.71
C ILE A 97 1.42 -7.51 3.99
N GLN A 98 2.21 -6.95 4.91
CA GLN A 98 3.52 -7.52 5.23
C GLN A 98 3.42 -8.88 5.93
N LYS A 99 2.44 -9.04 6.82
CA LYS A 99 2.25 -10.28 7.57
C LYS A 99 1.72 -11.40 6.68
N ASP A 100 0.68 -11.13 5.91
CA ASP A 100 -0.09 -12.16 5.22
C ASP A 100 0.34 -12.32 3.74
N PHE A 101 0.97 -11.29 3.16
CA PHE A 101 1.36 -11.24 1.75
C PHE A 101 2.83 -10.83 1.56
N SER A 102 3.72 -11.33 2.44
CA SER A 102 5.15 -10.98 2.49
C SER A 102 5.94 -11.21 1.19
N GLU A 103 5.48 -12.16 0.36
CA GLU A 103 6.08 -12.49 -0.95
C GLU A 103 5.54 -11.62 -2.10
N SER A 104 4.50 -10.83 -1.85
CA SER A 104 3.90 -9.99 -2.88
C SER A 104 4.76 -8.75 -3.14
N ALA A 105 4.70 -8.22 -4.36
CA ALA A 105 5.30 -6.92 -4.70
C ALA A 105 4.72 -5.74 -3.89
N TYR A 106 3.60 -5.96 -3.17
CA TYR A 106 2.97 -4.97 -2.31
C TYR A 106 3.55 -4.93 -0.90
N ALA A 107 4.28 -5.97 -0.45
CA ALA A 107 4.93 -5.96 0.85
C ALA A 107 6.03 -4.89 0.94
N ALA A 108 6.88 -4.80 -0.09
CA ALA A 108 7.90 -3.76 -0.18
C ALA A 108 7.28 -2.35 -0.24
N LYS A 109 6.21 -2.19 -1.04
CA LYS A 109 5.47 -0.92 -1.12
C LYS A 109 4.82 -0.55 0.20
N ALA A 110 4.34 -1.53 0.96
CA ALA A 110 3.68 -1.28 2.24
C ALA A 110 4.64 -0.67 3.27
N LEU A 111 5.87 -1.19 3.36
CA LEU A 111 6.92 -0.62 4.22
C LEU A 111 7.24 0.83 3.87
N LEU A 112 7.35 1.13 2.57
CA LEU A 112 7.60 2.50 2.10
C LEU A 112 6.47 3.45 2.48
N THR A 113 5.22 3.01 2.26
CA THR A 113 4.04 3.79 2.59
C THR A 113 3.91 3.99 4.10
N GLU A 114 4.21 2.99 4.93
CA GLU A 114 4.27 3.19 6.39
C GLU A 114 5.33 4.21 6.78
N GLY A 115 6.55 4.11 6.22
CA GLY A 115 7.61 5.09 6.47
C GLY A 115 7.15 6.51 6.15
N PHE A 116 6.48 6.68 5.00
CA PHE A 116 5.91 7.95 4.59
C PHE A 116 4.83 8.44 5.55
N ILE A 117 3.87 7.58 5.94
CA ILE A 117 2.78 7.93 6.86
C ILE A 117 3.34 8.33 8.22
N TYR A 118 4.30 7.56 8.76
CA TYR A 118 4.92 7.85 10.04
C TYR A 118 5.66 9.19 10.02
N ASN A 119 6.44 9.48 8.96
CA ASN A 119 7.20 10.73 8.89
C ASN A 119 6.28 11.95 8.68
N ASN A 120 5.37 11.86 7.70
CA ASN A 120 4.68 13.02 7.16
C ASN A 120 3.30 13.26 7.76
N ILE A 121 2.63 12.22 8.26
CA ILE A 121 1.25 12.32 8.76
C ILE A 121 1.20 12.18 10.28
N LEU A 122 1.86 11.16 10.82
CA LEU A 122 1.88 10.90 12.26
C LEU A 122 3.02 11.62 12.99
N HIS A 123 3.97 12.20 12.26
CA HIS A 123 5.18 12.84 12.79
C HIS A 123 5.96 11.95 13.78
N ASN A 124 5.91 10.64 13.59
CA ASN A 124 6.63 9.64 14.36
C ASN A 124 7.90 9.25 13.61
N ILE A 125 8.92 10.10 13.76
CA ILE A 125 10.22 9.99 13.08
C ILE A 125 10.90 8.63 13.39
N ASP A 126 10.79 8.15 14.62
CA ASP A 126 11.40 6.89 15.03
C ASP A 126 10.80 5.70 14.29
N GLN A 127 9.47 5.65 14.19
CA GLN A 127 8.79 4.59 13.43
C GLN A 127 9.07 4.72 11.93
N ALA A 128 9.10 5.93 11.38
CA ALA A 128 9.48 6.13 9.97
C ALA A 128 10.86 5.55 9.67
N LYS A 129 11.84 5.84 10.54
CA LYS A 129 13.19 5.30 10.45
C LYS A 129 13.21 3.78 10.50
N VAL A 130 12.44 3.16 11.39
CA VAL A 130 12.34 1.69 11.47
C VAL A 130 11.86 1.11 10.13
N LYS A 131 10.77 1.63 9.57
CA LYS A 131 10.15 1.10 8.36
C LYS A 131 11.02 1.27 7.12
N TYR A 132 11.68 2.42 6.97
CA TYR A 132 12.63 2.64 5.88
C TYR A 132 13.88 1.74 5.98
N ASN A 133 14.43 1.53 7.18
CA ASN A 133 15.55 0.61 7.34
C ASN A 133 15.14 -0.85 7.05
N GLU A 134 13.93 -1.25 7.46
CA GLU A 134 13.40 -2.58 7.15
C GLU A 134 13.22 -2.78 5.63
N TYR A 135 12.79 -1.76 4.90
CA TYR A 135 12.77 -1.79 3.44
C TYR A 135 14.18 -2.00 2.86
N LEU A 136 15.17 -1.24 3.31
CA LEU A 136 16.55 -1.37 2.80
C LEU A 136 17.17 -2.73 3.17
N GLU A 137 16.84 -3.29 4.32
CA GLU A 137 17.30 -4.62 4.71
C GLU A 137 16.73 -5.70 3.80
N LYS A 138 15.42 -5.67 3.55
CA LYS A 138 14.69 -6.75 2.86
C LYS A 138 14.63 -6.58 1.34
N TYR A 139 14.58 -5.34 0.85
CA TYR A 139 14.17 -5.02 -0.52
C TYR A 139 15.11 -4.06 -1.26
N LYS A 140 16.29 -3.70 -0.73
CA LYS A 140 17.22 -2.77 -1.41
C LYS A 140 17.61 -3.13 -2.85
N ASN A 141 17.55 -4.41 -3.19
CA ASN A 141 17.92 -4.90 -4.53
C ASN A 141 16.71 -5.02 -5.47
N LEU A 142 15.49 -4.76 -4.99
CA LEU A 142 14.27 -4.85 -5.79
C LEU A 142 14.19 -3.71 -6.81
N ASP A 143 14.53 -2.49 -6.39
CA ASP A 143 14.64 -1.30 -7.22
C ASP A 143 15.71 -0.38 -6.63
N THR A 144 16.83 -0.23 -7.36
CA THR A 144 17.98 0.58 -6.93
C THR A 144 17.64 2.06 -6.85
N ASN A 145 16.79 2.57 -7.75
CA ASN A 145 16.41 3.99 -7.72
C ASN A 145 15.56 4.27 -6.49
N LEU A 146 14.58 3.41 -6.23
CA LEU A 146 13.72 3.54 -5.07
C LEU A 146 14.48 3.40 -3.75
N SER A 147 15.49 2.52 -3.71
CA SER A 147 16.33 2.36 -2.51
C SER A 147 17.18 3.59 -2.23
N ARG A 148 17.71 4.23 -3.28
CA ARG A 148 18.39 5.53 -3.16
C ARG A 148 17.42 6.61 -2.67
N ASP A 149 16.18 6.61 -3.14
CA ASP A 149 15.17 7.56 -2.68
C ASP A 149 14.85 7.36 -1.18
N VAL A 150 14.79 6.11 -0.71
CA VAL A 150 14.64 5.79 0.73
C VAL A 150 15.84 6.24 1.56
N GLU A 151 17.05 6.05 1.06
CA GLU A 151 18.26 6.56 1.72
C GLU A 151 18.24 8.09 1.83
N LEU A 152 17.72 8.78 0.82
CA LEU A 152 17.53 10.22 0.86
C LEU A 152 16.46 10.62 1.87
N GLU A 153 15.31 9.93 1.93
CA GLU A 153 14.28 10.17 2.94
C GLU A 153 14.86 10.00 4.37
N LEU A 154 15.65 8.95 4.61
CA LEU A 154 16.33 8.71 5.88
C LEU A 154 17.26 9.86 6.32
N GLN A 155 17.92 10.53 5.37
CA GLN A 155 18.80 11.67 5.66
C GLN A 155 18.02 12.94 6.04
N HIS A 156 16.74 13.01 5.68
CA HIS A 156 15.91 14.20 5.78
C HIS A 156 14.66 13.99 6.65
N LEU A 157 14.60 12.90 7.41
CA LEU A 157 13.50 12.60 8.32
C LEU A 157 13.18 13.79 9.24
N GLY A 158 11.88 14.02 9.43
CA GLY A 158 11.35 15.12 10.24
C GLY A 158 11.38 16.49 9.55
N LYS A 159 11.93 16.63 8.35
CA LYS A 159 11.88 17.87 7.57
C LYS A 159 10.69 17.88 6.64
N SER A 160 10.02 19.02 6.52
CA SER A 160 9.01 19.24 5.50
C SER A 160 9.65 19.45 4.13
N ALA A 161 8.86 19.24 3.06
CA ALA A 161 9.32 19.52 1.70
C ALA A 161 9.72 21.00 1.53
N GLU A 162 9.01 21.93 2.16
CA GLU A 162 9.31 23.36 2.13
C GLU A 162 10.62 23.68 2.85
N GLU A 163 10.91 23.04 3.98
CA GLU A 163 12.19 23.18 4.68
C GLU A 163 13.35 22.70 3.83
N LEU A 164 13.18 21.55 3.16
CA LEU A 164 14.18 21.01 2.24
C LEU A 164 14.43 21.92 1.05
N VAL A 165 13.39 22.45 0.43
CA VAL A 165 13.51 23.41 -0.68
C VAL A 165 14.31 24.63 -0.24
N LYS A 166 14.00 25.22 0.92
CA LYS A 166 14.73 26.38 1.45
C LYS A 166 16.20 26.06 1.71
N GLU A 167 16.51 24.89 2.28
CA GLU A 167 17.90 24.47 2.50
C GLU A 167 18.65 24.29 1.17
N PHE A 168 18.01 23.75 0.14
CA PHE A 168 18.62 23.60 -1.17
C PHE A 168 18.85 24.94 -1.86
N GLU A 169 17.88 25.86 -1.79
CA GLU A 169 18.00 27.22 -2.32
C GLU A 169 19.18 27.97 -1.69
N ALA A 170 19.28 27.94 -0.34
CA ALA A 170 20.37 28.59 0.38
C ALA A 170 21.76 28.04 -0.01
N ARG A 171 21.90 26.71 -0.16
CA ARG A 171 23.17 26.09 -0.59
C ARG A 171 23.57 26.49 -2.01
N ILE A 172 22.60 26.67 -2.90
CA ILE A 172 22.84 27.12 -4.28
C ILE A 172 23.35 28.56 -4.28
N GLU A 173 22.77 29.44 -3.45
CA GLU A 173 23.20 30.84 -3.31
C GLU A 173 24.63 30.95 -2.76
N GLU A 174 24.95 30.25 -1.66
CA GLU A 174 26.31 30.21 -1.10
C GLU A 174 27.37 29.72 -2.12
N THR A 175 27.00 28.74 -2.95
CA THR A 175 27.91 28.19 -3.97
C THR A 175 28.14 29.18 -5.12
N LYS A 176 27.15 30.03 -5.44
CA LYS A 176 27.31 31.09 -6.44
C LYS A 176 28.19 32.22 -5.91
N GLU A 177 28.02 32.62 -4.65
CA GLU A 177 28.84 33.66 -4.02
C GLU A 177 30.32 33.25 -3.95
N LYS A 178 30.62 32.00 -3.57
CA LYS A 178 31.99 31.45 -3.51
C LYS A 178 32.68 31.34 -4.87
N LYS A 179 31.94 31.30 -5.98
CA LYS A 179 32.50 31.28 -7.35
C LYS A 179 32.78 32.67 -7.91
N ASN A 180 32.18 33.70 -7.31
CA ASN A 180 32.30 35.10 -7.72
C ASN A 180 33.28 35.89 -6.86
N GLN A 181 33.90 35.25 -5.85
CA GLN A 181 35.04 35.73 -5.07
C GLN A 181 36.32 35.06 -5.59
#